data_AF-A0A0A0ECH4-F1
#
_entry.id   AF-A0A0A0ECH4-F1
#
_cell.length_a   1.000
_cell.length_b   1.000
_cell.length_c   1.000
_cell.angle_alpha   90.00
_cell.angle_beta   90.00
_cell.angle_gamma   90.00
#
_symmetry.space_group_name_H-M   'P 1'
#
loop_
_entity.id
_entity.type
_entity.pdbx_description
1 polymer ?
#
loop_
_entity_poly.entity_id
_entity_poly.type
_entity_poly.pdbx_seq_one_letter_code
_entity_poly.pdbx_strand_id
1 'polypeptide(L)'
;MSKKTTARAAANARAQVSLTSSTARIEQVRTTLCQAARLITQGETWMLPYLKRLKAELDRLEDDQDLLLQAQEIANAAPRRAA
;
A
#
# COMPACT_ATOMS: atom_id res chain seq x y z
N MET A 1 2.09 31.51 -14.08
CA MET A 1 2.21 30.10 -13.64
C MET A 1 0.96 29.34 -14.06
N SER A 2 1.13 28.27 -14.83
CA SER A 2 0.02 27.61 -15.55
C SER A 2 -0.73 26.63 -14.64
N LYS A 3 -2.08 26.68 -14.63
CA LYS A 3 -2.97 25.85 -13.79
C LYS A 3 -2.69 24.33 -13.90
N LYS A 4 -2.11 23.89 -15.02
CA LYS A 4 -1.67 22.50 -15.27
C LYS A 4 -0.55 22.04 -14.33
N THR A 5 0.38 22.91 -13.98
CA THR A 5 1.51 22.56 -13.10
C THR A 5 1.05 22.33 -11.66
N THR A 6 0.09 23.15 -11.18
CA THR A 6 -0.51 23.02 -9.85
C THR A 6 -1.34 21.74 -9.71
N ALA A 7 -2.14 21.39 -10.72
CA ALA A 7 -2.96 20.18 -10.70
C ALA A 7 -2.11 18.90 -10.65
N ARG A 8 -0.98 18.87 -11.37
CA ARG A 8 -0.08 17.70 -11.37
C ARG A 8 0.74 17.57 -10.09
N ALA A 9 1.20 18.69 -9.52
CA ALA A 9 1.84 18.68 -8.22
C ALA A 9 0.90 18.16 -7.11
N ALA A 10 -0.37 18.56 -7.14
CA ALA A 10 -1.40 18.05 -6.23
C ALA A 10 -1.67 16.54 -6.44
N ALA A 11 -1.66 16.06 -7.68
CA ALA A 11 -1.82 14.63 -7.98
C ALA A 11 -0.65 13.80 -7.44
N ASN A 12 0.60 14.23 -7.65
CA ASN A 12 1.79 13.56 -7.11
C ASN A 12 1.79 13.58 -5.57
N ALA A 13 1.41 14.69 -4.94
CA ALA A 13 1.32 14.76 -3.47
C ALA A 13 0.27 13.77 -2.92
N ARG A 14 -0.88 13.63 -3.59
CA ARG A 14 -1.91 12.64 -3.21
C ARG A 14 -1.44 11.20 -3.39
N ALA A 15 -0.76 10.90 -4.49
CA ALA A 15 -0.17 9.58 -4.72
C ALA A 15 0.87 9.22 -3.65
N GLN A 16 1.73 10.18 -3.27
CA GLN A 16 2.70 9.99 -2.19
C GLN A 16 2.03 9.70 -0.83
N VAL A 17 0.96 10.43 -0.48
CA VAL A 17 0.20 10.19 0.76
C VAL A 17 -0.49 8.81 0.73
N SER A 18 -1.00 8.40 -0.44
CA SER A 18 -1.60 7.07 -0.60
C SER A 18 -0.57 5.95 -0.39
N LEU A 19 0.64 6.11 -0.93
CA LEU A 19 1.74 5.16 -0.76
C LEU A 19 2.18 5.03 0.70
N THR A 20 2.39 6.15 1.40
CA THR A 20 2.82 6.12 2.81
C THR A 20 1.75 5.51 3.72
N SER A 21 0.47 5.82 3.48
CA SER A 21 -0.65 5.20 4.18
C SER A 21 -0.73 3.69 3.92
N SER A 22 -0.50 3.26 2.68
CA SER A 22 -0.44 1.83 2.31
C SER A 22 0.70 1.12 3.04
N THR A 23 1.91 1.69 3.05
CA THR A 23 3.06 1.12 3.77
C THR A 23 2.78 0.96 5.27
N ALA A 24 2.21 1.99 5.92
CA ALA A 24 1.87 1.92 7.33
C ALA A 24 0.83 0.81 7.63
N ARG A 25 -0.14 0.63 6.74
CA ARG A 25 -1.14 -0.44 6.88
C ARG A 25 -0.53 -1.83 6.69
N ILE A 26 0.34 -2.01 5.69
CA ILE A 26 1.07 -3.27 5.47
C ILE A 26 1.87 -3.66 6.71
N GLU A 27 2.61 -2.73 7.31
CA GLU A 27 3.38 -2.99 8.54
C GLU A 27 2.49 -3.37 9.73
N GLN A 28 1.33 -2.73 9.86
CA GLN A 28 0.35 -3.07 10.88
C GLN A 28 -0.19 -4.51 10.69
N VAL A 29 -0.55 -4.88 9.45
CA VAL A 29 -1.03 -6.22 9.13
C VAL A 29 0.06 -7.26 9.37
N ARG A 30 1.31 -7.01 8.95
CA ARG A 30 2.47 -7.89 9.22
C ARG A 30 2.68 -8.10 10.72
N THR A 31 2.63 -7.04 11.51
CA THR A 31 2.75 -7.13 12.97
C THR A 31 1.64 -7.99 13.57
N THR A 32 0.40 -7.80 13.11
CA THR A 32 -0.77 -8.56 13.59
C THR A 32 -0.68 -10.03 13.19
N LEU A 33 -0.19 -10.32 11.99
CA LEU A 33 0.04 -11.67 11.47
C LEU A 33 1.08 -12.42 12.32
N CYS A 34 2.18 -11.75 12.69
CA CYS A 34 3.18 -12.29 13.63
C CYS A 34 2.56 -12.60 15.00
N GLN A 35 1.71 -11.73 15.54
CA GLN A 35 1.03 -11.97 16.81
C GLN A 35 0.06 -13.15 16.72
N ALA A 36 -0.76 -13.22 15.67
CA ALA A 36 -1.69 -14.33 15.44
C ALA A 36 -0.95 -15.66 15.29
N ALA A 37 0.18 -15.67 14.56
CA ALA A 37 1.02 -16.87 14.44
C ALA A 37 1.58 -17.32 15.80
N ARG A 38 2.03 -16.39 16.65
CA ARG A 38 2.50 -16.71 18.02
C ARG A 38 1.39 -17.33 18.86
N LEU A 39 0.19 -16.76 18.85
CA LEU A 39 -0.96 -17.31 19.60
C LEU A 39 -1.33 -18.72 19.13
N ILE A 40 -1.31 -18.96 17.81
CA ILE A 40 -1.53 -20.30 17.25
C ILE A 40 -0.49 -21.30 17.75
N THR A 41 0.80 -20.93 17.78
CA THR A 41 1.86 -21.80 18.32
C THR A 41 1.74 -22.06 19.81
N GLN A 42 0.98 -21.24 20.54
CA GLN A 42 0.67 -21.42 21.96
C GLN A 42 -0.61 -22.24 22.20
N GLY A 43 -1.27 -22.73 21.14
CA GLY A 43 -2.44 -23.61 21.22
C GLY A 43 -3.75 -22.95 20.82
N GLU A 44 -3.77 -21.64 20.51
CA GLU A 44 -4.97 -20.89 20.09
C GLU A 44 -5.34 -21.19 18.63
N THR A 45 -5.59 -22.45 18.32
CA THR A 45 -5.82 -22.98 16.96
C THR A 45 -7.09 -22.39 16.32
N TRP A 46 -8.04 -21.92 17.12
CA TRP A 46 -9.24 -21.21 16.65
C TRP A 46 -8.91 -19.90 15.92
N MET A 47 -7.69 -19.37 16.04
CA MET A 47 -7.21 -18.20 15.30
C MET A 47 -6.81 -18.50 13.84
N LEU A 48 -6.74 -19.77 13.40
CA LEU A 48 -6.37 -20.13 12.03
C LEU A 48 -7.18 -19.39 10.94
N PRO A 49 -8.53 -19.26 11.04
CA PRO A 49 -9.30 -18.49 10.07
C PRO A 49 -8.93 -17.01 10.06
N TYR A 50 -8.57 -16.45 11.21
CA TYR A 50 -8.12 -15.06 11.33
C TYR A 50 -6.77 -14.86 10.64
N LEU A 51 -5.81 -15.77 10.86
CA LEU A 51 -4.52 -15.76 10.18
C LEU A 51 -4.68 -15.81 8.64
N LYS A 52 -5.58 -16.65 8.13
CA LYS A 52 -5.87 -16.72 6.69
C LYS A 52 -6.39 -15.40 6.13
N ARG A 53 -7.28 -14.71 6.85
CA ARG A 53 -7.80 -13.40 6.46
C ARG A 53 -6.70 -12.34 6.43
N LEU A 54 -5.83 -12.31 7.44
CA LEU A 54 -4.72 -11.37 7.49
C LEU A 54 -3.72 -11.58 6.35
N LYS A 55 -3.42 -12.84 5.98
CA LYS A 55 -2.59 -13.14 4.80
C LYS A 55 -3.22 -12.60 3.52
N ALA A 56 -4.51 -12.88 3.29
CA ALA A 56 -5.20 -12.38 2.12
C ALA A 56 -5.32 -10.84 2.09
N GLU A 57 -5.43 -10.18 3.25
CA GLU A 57 -5.38 -8.72 3.33
C GLU A 57 -3.97 -8.19 3.00
N LEU A 58 -2.93 -8.84 3.51
CA LEU A 58 -1.55 -8.47 3.21
C LEU A 58 -1.25 -8.56 1.72
N ASP A 59 -1.58 -9.69 1.09
CA ASP A 59 -1.35 -9.90 -0.35
C ASP A 59 -2.02 -8.80 -1.18
N ARG A 60 -3.27 -8.45 -0.86
CA ARG A 60 -4.00 -7.37 -1.55
C ARG A 60 -3.35 -6.00 -1.36
N LEU A 61 -2.89 -5.69 -0.16
CA LEU A 61 -2.26 -4.40 0.13
C LEU A 61 -0.92 -4.26 -0.58
N GLU A 62 -0.15 -5.35 -0.66
CA GLU A 62 1.11 -5.41 -1.41
C GLU A 62 0.85 -5.23 -2.91
N ASP A 63 -0.15 -5.92 -3.48
CA ASP A 63 -0.59 -5.73 -4.87
C ASP A 63 -1.01 -4.27 -5.15
N ASP A 64 -1.84 -3.68 -4.27
CA ASP A 64 -2.27 -2.29 -4.40
C ASP A 64 -1.09 -1.32 -4.32
N GLN A 65 -0.11 -1.58 -3.44
CA GLN A 65 1.10 -0.76 -3.33
C GLN A 65 1.92 -0.80 -4.62
N ASP A 66 2.11 -1.99 -5.19
CA ASP A 66 2.84 -2.16 -6.46
C ASP A 66 2.14 -1.41 -7.59
N LEU A 67 0.81 -1.48 -7.68
CA LEU A 67 0.03 -0.73 -8.66
C LEU A 67 0.16 0.79 -8.46
N LEU A 68 0.15 1.27 -7.21
CA LEU A 68 0.36 2.69 -6.92
C LEU A 68 1.77 3.15 -7.30
N LEU A 69 2.79 2.34 -7.07
CA LEU A 69 4.17 2.61 -7.47
C LEU A 69 4.27 2.70 -8.99
N GLN A 70 3.73 1.73 -9.72
CA GLN A 70 3.69 1.75 -11.18
C GLN A 70 2.94 2.97 -11.73
N ALA A 71 1.79 3.31 -11.14
CA ALA A 71 1.03 4.49 -11.54
C ALA A 71 1.85 5.78 -11.33
N GLN A 72 2.59 5.87 -10.23
CA GLN A 72 3.48 7.00 -9.95
C GLN A 72 4.66 7.07 -10.94
N GLU A 73 5.25 5.93 -11.29
CA GLU A 73 6.31 5.85 -12.31
C GLU A 73 5.81 6.30 -13.68
N ILE A 74 4.65 5.82 -14.13
CA ILE A 74 4.01 6.23 -15.38
C ILE A 74 3.73 7.73 -15.37
N ALA A 75 3.21 8.26 -14.26
CA ALA A 75 2.98 9.68 -14.10
C ALA A 75 4.27 10.51 -14.12
N ASN A 76 5.41 9.96 -13.70
CA ASN A 76 6.69 10.67 -13.73
C ASN A 76 7.43 10.52 -15.07
N ALA A 77 7.29 9.39 -15.75
CA ALA A 77 7.92 9.07 -17.03
C ALA A 77 7.21 9.72 -18.23
N ALA A 78 5.95 10.15 -18.08
CA ALA A 78 5.23 10.86 -19.13
C ALA A 78 6.05 12.09 -19.59
N PRO A 79 6.45 12.16 -20.88
CA PRO A 79 7.39 13.17 -21.33
C PRO A 79 6.83 14.57 -21.07
N ARG A 80 7.72 15.47 -20.61
CA ARG A 80 7.56 16.92 -20.75
C ARG A 80 7.48 17.24 -22.25
N ARG A 81 6.35 16.95 -22.90
CA ARG A 81 6.10 17.49 -24.22
C ARG A 81 5.90 18.99 -24.03
N ALA A 82 6.94 19.70 -24.48
CA ALA A 82 7.08 21.13 -24.53
C ALA A 82 5.75 21.80 -24.94
N ALA A 83 5.31 22.74 -24.11
CA ALA A 83 4.45 23.86 -24.47
C ALA A 83 4.60 24.91 -23.36
#